data_AF-A0AAV8VMT9-F1
#
_entry.id   AF-A0AAV8VMT9-F1
#
_cell.length_a   1.000
_cell.length_b   1.000
_cell.length_c   1.000
_cell.angle_alpha   90.00
_cell.angle_beta   90.00
_cell.angle_gamma   90.00
#
_symmetry.space_group_name_H-M   'P 1'
#
loop_
_entity.id
_entity.type
_entity.pdbx_description
1 polymer ?
#
loop_
_entity_poly.entity_id
_entity_poly.type
_entity_poly.pdbx_seq_one_letter_code
_entity_poly.pdbx_strand_id
1 'polypeptide(L)'
;MDIVTAMNAVESTIEKLQSIRNEETFAVIFNQACELANQVGVIPTLPRTVGTQRYRNNYEVHNGDCTSYYRQSIFYPYLDDLLSSFNERFKSNSNILKSLTFLLPSKVSNSTFNDVRPAIDFYKEDLSEDIYPAILEAEFDFDWKQKWLNEKDTPNNPLEALRQCPEEFFPNIRVLLKILSILPVTTASAERSFCTLKRINTYLRNSTSETRLNGLALMNIHRDINIDVNIITDMFASKKERRLDFKL
;
A
#
# COMPACT_ATOMS: atom_id res chain seq x y z
N MET A 1 -6.21 -3.19 12.59
CA MET A 1 -7.05 -2.78 11.44
C MET A 1 -6.98 -3.92 10.44
N ASP A 2 -8.13 -4.43 10.02
CA ASP A 2 -8.22 -5.50 9.03
C ASP A 2 -8.08 -4.93 7.60
N ILE A 3 -7.60 -5.75 6.67
CA ILE A 3 -7.32 -5.35 5.29
C ILE A 3 -8.58 -4.93 4.54
N VAL A 4 -9.70 -5.59 4.82
CA VAL A 4 -11.00 -5.24 4.21
C VAL A 4 -11.50 -3.89 4.71
N THR A 5 -11.37 -3.64 6.02
CA THR A 5 -11.72 -2.33 6.58
C THR A 5 -10.87 -1.21 5.97
N ALA A 6 -9.58 -1.46 5.77
CA ALA A 6 -8.68 -0.48 5.18
C ALA A 6 -8.98 -0.23 3.70
N MET A 7 -9.33 -1.26 2.92
CA MET A 7 -9.76 -1.08 1.53
C MET A 7 -11.01 -0.21 1.43
N ASN A 8 -12.02 -0.48 2.27
CA ASN A 8 -13.23 0.33 2.30
C ASN A 8 -12.94 1.78 2.72
N ALA A 9 -12.00 1.98 3.66
CA ALA A 9 -11.59 3.32 4.08
C ALA A 9 -10.88 4.08 2.96
N VAL A 10 -10.03 3.41 2.17
CA VAL A 10 -9.37 4.00 1.00
C VAL A 10 -10.40 4.39 -0.06
N GLU A 11 -11.34 3.50 -0.39
CA GLU A 11 -12.42 3.78 -1.35
C GLU A 11 -13.28 4.97 -0.90
N SER A 12 -13.73 4.98 0.36
CA SER A 12 -14.47 6.11 0.93
C SER A 12 -13.69 7.43 0.92
N THR A 13 -12.37 7.37 1.15
CA THR A 13 -11.51 8.56 1.09
C THR A 13 -11.40 9.09 -0.34
N ILE A 14 -11.25 8.21 -1.33
CA ILE A 14 -11.21 8.59 -2.76
C ILE A 14 -12.54 9.23 -3.17
N GLU A 15 -13.67 8.63 -2.81
CA GLU A 15 -15.00 9.17 -3.09
C GLU A 15 -15.19 10.55 -2.44
N LYS A 16 -14.74 10.72 -1.20
CA LYS A 16 -14.82 12.00 -0.50
C LYS A 16 -13.94 13.06 -1.18
N LEU A 17 -12.71 12.72 -1.57
CA LEU A 17 -11.82 13.62 -2.31
C LEU A 17 -12.42 14.03 -3.66
N GLN A 18 -13.06 13.09 -4.36
CA GLN A 18 -13.80 13.39 -5.59
C GLN A 18 -15.00 14.30 -5.33
N SER A 19 -15.74 14.09 -4.24
CA SER A 19 -16.88 14.94 -3.89
C SER A 19 -16.47 16.37 -3.54
N ILE A 20 -15.26 16.58 -3.00
CA ILE A 20 -14.71 17.91 -2.66
C ILE A 20 -14.28 18.67 -3.93
N ARG A 21 -14.23 18.01 -5.09
CA ARG A 21 -13.87 18.65 -6.35
C ARG A 21 -15.06 19.42 -6.96
N ASN A 22 -15.58 20.40 -6.23
CA ASN A 22 -16.67 21.27 -6.70
C ASN A 22 -16.46 22.73 -6.29
N GLU A 23 -17.23 23.64 -6.91
CA GLU A 23 -17.06 25.08 -6.70
C GLU A 23 -17.50 25.56 -5.32
N GLU A 24 -18.54 24.95 -4.75
CA GLU A 24 -19.13 25.33 -3.46
C GLU A 24 -18.17 25.03 -2.29
N THR A 25 -17.63 23.82 -2.27
CA THR A 25 -16.65 23.39 -1.27
C THR A 25 -15.35 24.18 -1.38
N PHE A 26 -14.91 24.48 -2.61
CA PHE A 26 -13.78 25.39 -2.81
C PHE A 26 -14.06 26.77 -2.21
N ALA A 27 -15.25 27.35 -2.42
CA ALA A 27 -15.60 28.66 -1.88
C ALA A 27 -15.52 28.69 -0.34
N VAL A 28 -15.97 27.63 0.34
CA VAL A 28 -15.85 27.51 1.80
C VAL A 28 -14.37 27.48 2.23
N ILE A 29 -13.55 26.65 1.60
CA ILE A 29 -12.12 26.52 1.91
C ILE A 29 -11.38 27.84 1.63
N PHE A 30 -11.71 28.50 0.51
CA PHE A 30 -11.11 29.76 0.12
C PHE A 30 -11.46 30.87 1.11
N ASN A 31 -12.71 30.95 1.56
CA ASN A 31 -13.12 31.92 2.58
C ASN A 31 -12.37 31.72 3.90
N GLN A 32 -12.23 30.46 4.36
CA GLN A 32 -11.43 30.15 5.56
C GLN A 32 -9.95 30.55 5.39
N ALA A 33 -9.38 30.30 4.21
CA ALA A 33 -8.02 30.72 3.89
C ALA A 33 -7.89 32.25 3.88
N CYS A 34 -8.87 32.99 3.36
CA CYS A 34 -8.92 34.45 3.41
C CYS A 34 -9.01 34.98 4.85
N GLU A 35 -9.84 34.37 5.69
CA GLU A 35 -9.94 34.71 7.12
C GLU A 35 -8.61 34.53 7.84
N LEU A 36 -7.93 33.39 7.63
CA LEU A 36 -6.60 33.12 8.19
C LEU A 36 -5.56 34.11 7.66
N ALA A 37 -5.58 34.42 6.37
CA ALA A 37 -4.66 35.39 5.78
C ALA A 37 -4.85 36.79 6.39
N ASN A 38 -6.11 37.21 6.60
CA ASN A 38 -6.43 38.48 7.25
C ASN A 38 -5.93 38.55 8.69
N GLN A 39 -5.97 37.45 9.46
CA GLN A 39 -5.40 37.39 10.81
C GLN A 39 -3.89 37.65 10.83
N VAL A 40 -3.19 37.28 9.76
CA VAL A 40 -1.74 37.49 9.58
C VAL A 40 -1.44 38.80 8.84
N GLY A 41 -2.46 39.58 8.48
CA GLY A 41 -2.31 40.85 7.75
C GLY A 41 -1.96 40.69 6.26
N VAL A 42 -2.24 39.52 5.68
CA VAL A 42 -1.99 39.21 4.26
C VAL A 42 -3.30 39.23 3.49
N ILE A 43 -3.34 39.99 2.39
CA ILE A 43 -4.50 40.05 1.50
C ILE A 43 -4.25 39.14 0.29
N PRO A 44 -5.16 38.20 -0.04
CA PRO A 44 -5.03 37.37 -1.23
C PRO A 44 -5.12 38.22 -2.50
N THR A 45 -4.00 38.40 -3.19
CA THR A 45 -3.95 39.10 -4.49
C THR A 45 -3.69 38.11 -5.62
N LEU A 46 -4.12 38.49 -6.83
CA LEU A 46 -3.75 37.76 -8.03
C LEU A 46 -2.23 37.86 -8.26
N PRO A 47 -1.54 36.73 -8.49
CA PRO A 47 -0.16 36.76 -8.92
C PRO A 47 -0.02 37.47 -10.27
N ARG A 48 1.11 38.13 -10.49
CA ARG A 48 1.41 38.78 -11.77
C ARG A 48 1.40 37.75 -12.90
N THR A 49 0.52 37.94 -13.87
CA THR A 49 0.53 37.22 -15.15
C THR A 49 1.38 37.98 -16.16
N VAL A 50 2.13 37.27 -17.00
CA VAL A 50 2.94 37.83 -18.09
C VAL A 50 2.65 37.05 -19.37
N GLY A 51 2.79 37.68 -20.55
CA GLY A 51 2.35 37.09 -21.81
C GLY A 51 2.95 35.70 -22.14
N THR A 52 4.13 35.38 -21.62
CA THR A 52 4.73 34.04 -21.71
C THR A 52 5.29 33.60 -20.36
N GLN A 53 4.93 32.41 -19.91
CA GLN A 53 5.49 31.76 -18.72
C GLN A 53 6.08 30.40 -19.12
N ARG A 54 7.31 30.09 -18.67
CA ARG A 54 7.99 28.81 -18.95
C ARG A 54 7.67 27.69 -17.96
N TYR A 55 7.32 28.04 -16.72
CA TYR A 55 7.21 27.09 -15.60
C TYR A 55 5.83 27.06 -14.95
N ARG A 56 4.88 27.87 -15.44
CA ARG A 56 3.53 27.98 -14.88
C ARG A 56 2.53 28.28 -15.98
N ASN A 57 1.31 27.78 -15.82
CA ASN A 57 0.22 28.03 -16.76
C ASN A 57 -0.35 29.44 -16.55
N ASN A 58 -0.58 30.14 -17.67
CA ASN A 58 -1.36 31.37 -17.70
C ASN A 58 -2.84 31.01 -17.71
N TYR A 59 -3.43 30.81 -16.53
CA TYR A 59 -4.87 30.61 -16.41
C TYR A 59 -5.61 31.89 -16.79
N GLU A 60 -6.56 31.79 -17.71
CA GLU A 60 -7.43 32.91 -18.08
C GLU A 60 -8.40 33.19 -16.94
N VAL A 61 -8.31 34.40 -16.37
CA VAL A 61 -9.21 34.85 -15.32
C VAL A 61 -10.10 35.93 -15.90
N HIS A 62 -11.37 35.62 -16.14
CA HIS A 62 -12.35 36.64 -16.51
C HIS A 62 -12.57 37.59 -15.32
N ASN A 63 -12.52 38.90 -15.59
CA ASN A 63 -12.77 39.98 -14.62
C ASN A 63 -11.81 40.07 -13.42
N GLY A 64 -10.65 39.40 -13.44
CA GLY A 64 -9.68 39.49 -12.34
C GLY A 64 -10.17 38.88 -11.02
N ASP A 65 -11.05 37.87 -11.08
CA ASP A 65 -11.48 37.14 -9.91
C ASP A 65 -10.37 36.26 -9.31
N CYS A 66 -9.92 36.66 -8.12
CA CYS A 66 -8.92 35.97 -7.32
C CYS A 66 -9.35 34.52 -7.00
N THR A 67 -10.64 34.32 -6.75
CA THR A 67 -11.24 33.04 -6.35
C THR A 67 -11.10 32.01 -7.47
N SER A 68 -11.53 32.37 -8.68
CA SER A 68 -11.44 31.52 -9.87
C SER A 68 -10.00 31.14 -10.22
N TYR A 69 -9.03 32.06 -10.05
CA TYR A 69 -7.62 31.77 -10.29
C TYR A 69 -7.07 30.68 -9.36
N TYR A 70 -7.28 30.81 -8.04
CA TYR A 70 -6.75 29.84 -7.08
C TYR A 70 -7.43 28.48 -7.19
N ARG A 71 -8.70 28.45 -7.62
CA ARG A 71 -9.41 27.21 -7.93
C ARG A 71 -8.72 26.41 -9.04
N GLN A 72 -8.42 27.07 -10.15
CA GLN A 72 -7.83 26.42 -11.34
C GLN A 72 -6.34 26.15 -11.21
N SER A 73 -5.61 27.02 -10.50
CA SER A 73 -4.14 26.97 -10.43
C SER A 73 -3.59 26.17 -9.26
N ILE A 74 -4.36 26.01 -8.18
CA ILE A 74 -3.90 25.31 -6.97
C ILE A 74 -4.88 24.19 -6.62
N PHE A 75 -6.15 24.51 -6.39
CA PHE A 75 -7.08 23.56 -5.77
C PHE A 75 -7.34 22.33 -6.64
N TYR A 76 -7.79 22.50 -7.88
CA TYR A 76 -8.03 21.36 -8.78
C TYR A 76 -6.74 20.60 -9.12
N PRO A 77 -5.62 21.24 -9.51
CA PRO A 77 -4.38 20.52 -9.76
C PRO A 77 -3.90 19.71 -8.55
N TYR A 78 -4.01 20.26 -7.33
CA TYR A 78 -3.63 19.56 -6.11
C TYR A 78 -4.52 18.35 -5.84
N LEU A 79 -5.85 18.51 -5.95
CA LEU A 79 -6.78 17.40 -5.76
C LEU A 79 -6.59 16.31 -6.83
N ASP A 80 -6.38 16.70 -8.08
CA ASP A 80 -6.19 15.77 -9.19
C ASP A 80 -4.87 14.99 -9.01
N ASP A 81 -3.79 15.64 -8.57
CA ASP A 81 -2.50 15.00 -8.25
C ASP A 81 -2.60 14.06 -7.04
N LEU A 82 -3.29 14.49 -5.98
CA LEU A 82 -3.57 13.68 -4.80
C LEU A 82 -4.37 12.43 -5.18
N LEU A 83 -5.44 12.60 -5.96
CA LEU A 83 -6.27 11.49 -6.46
C LEU A 83 -5.45 10.55 -7.35
N SER A 84 -4.61 11.08 -8.24
CA SER A 84 -3.72 10.26 -9.07
C SER A 84 -2.78 9.44 -8.21
N SER A 85 -2.13 10.07 -7.22
CA SER A 85 -1.21 9.41 -6.29
C SER A 85 -1.89 8.29 -5.48
N PHE A 86 -3.11 8.52 -5.00
CA PHE A 86 -3.90 7.49 -4.31
C PHE A 86 -4.25 6.32 -5.24
N ASN A 87 -4.69 6.63 -6.46
CA ASN A 87 -5.01 5.59 -7.44
C ASN A 87 -3.77 4.79 -7.82
N GLU A 88 -2.65 5.43 -8.16
CA GLU A 88 -1.41 4.72 -8.48
C GLU A 88 -0.95 3.80 -7.34
N ARG A 89 -1.04 4.28 -6.10
CA ARG A 89 -0.61 3.50 -4.92
C ARG A 89 -1.52 2.30 -4.63
N PHE A 90 -2.83 2.44 -4.77
CA PHE A 90 -3.80 1.43 -4.31
C PHE A 90 -4.47 0.61 -5.42
N LYS A 91 -4.41 1.04 -6.69
CA LYS A 91 -5.09 0.38 -7.82
C LYS A 91 -4.40 -0.90 -8.30
N SER A 92 -3.06 -0.95 -8.28
CA SER A 92 -2.30 -2.09 -8.82
C SER A 92 -2.55 -3.39 -8.06
N ASN A 93 -2.67 -3.34 -6.73
CA ASN A 93 -2.90 -4.52 -5.89
C ASN A 93 -4.39 -4.72 -5.54
N SER A 94 -5.24 -3.77 -5.94
CA SER A 94 -6.68 -3.80 -5.64
C SER A 94 -7.34 -5.05 -6.23
N ASN A 95 -7.01 -5.48 -7.45
CA ASN A 95 -7.76 -6.59 -8.07
C ASN A 95 -7.50 -7.93 -7.39
N ILE A 96 -6.24 -8.23 -7.06
CA ILE A 96 -5.87 -9.48 -6.37
C ILE A 96 -6.42 -9.46 -4.94
N LEU A 97 -6.30 -8.33 -4.24
CA LEU A 97 -6.87 -8.17 -2.90
C LEU A 97 -8.40 -8.28 -2.91
N LYS A 98 -9.08 -7.61 -3.84
CA LYS A 98 -10.54 -7.73 -4.04
C LYS A 98 -10.91 -9.17 -4.31
N SER A 99 -10.16 -9.85 -5.17
CA SER A 99 -10.32 -11.27 -5.50
C SER A 99 -10.23 -12.15 -4.25
N LEU A 100 -9.22 -11.94 -3.39
CA LEU A 100 -9.12 -12.62 -2.10
C LEU A 100 -10.29 -12.29 -1.16
N THR A 101 -10.83 -11.06 -1.18
CA THR A 101 -11.96 -10.72 -0.30
C THR A 101 -13.24 -11.48 -0.63
N PHE A 102 -13.40 -12.02 -1.84
CA PHE A 102 -14.55 -12.85 -2.19
C PHE A 102 -14.54 -14.23 -1.50
N LEU A 103 -13.40 -14.64 -0.95
CA LEU A 103 -13.31 -15.84 -0.11
C LEU A 103 -13.96 -15.63 1.27
N LEU A 104 -14.21 -14.39 1.68
CA LEU A 104 -14.81 -14.12 2.98
C LEU A 104 -16.26 -14.57 3.02
N PRO A 105 -16.71 -15.19 4.11
CA PRO A 105 -18.09 -15.65 4.28
C PRO A 105 -19.16 -14.57 4.03
N SER A 106 -18.86 -13.32 4.37
CA SER A 106 -19.75 -12.18 4.11
C SER A 106 -19.98 -11.88 2.62
N LYS A 107 -19.06 -12.28 1.74
CA LYS A 107 -19.07 -11.99 0.29
C LYS A 107 -19.22 -13.22 -0.59
N VAL A 108 -18.85 -14.40 -0.09
CA VAL A 108 -18.80 -15.66 -0.86
C VAL A 108 -20.14 -16.02 -1.49
N SER A 109 -21.24 -15.75 -0.79
CA SER A 109 -22.61 -16.06 -1.24
C SER A 109 -22.98 -15.39 -2.56
N ASN A 110 -22.49 -14.17 -2.79
CA ASN A 110 -22.78 -13.38 -3.99
C ASN A 110 -21.67 -13.44 -5.05
N SER A 111 -20.55 -14.10 -4.77
CA SER A 111 -19.42 -14.20 -5.68
C SER A 111 -19.45 -15.48 -6.53
N THR A 112 -18.70 -15.46 -7.62
CA THR A 112 -18.48 -16.60 -8.52
C THR A 112 -17.02 -17.00 -8.52
N PHE A 113 -16.72 -18.22 -9.00
CA PHE A 113 -15.34 -18.67 -9.13
C PHE A 113 -14.46 -17.71 -9.98
N ASN A 114 -15.04 -17.06 -10.99
CA ASN A 114 -14.33 -16.07 -11.82
C ASN A 114 -13.85 -14.85 -11.02
N ASP A 115 -14.51 -14.51 -9.91
CA ASP A 115 -14.13 -13.38 -9.07
C ASP A 115 -12.88 -13.70 -8.23
N VAL A 116 -12.66 -14.98 -7.91
CA VAL A 116 -11.53 -15.48 -7.11
C VAL A 116 -10.35 -15.90 -7.99
N ARG A 117 -10.61 -16.20 -9.26
CA ARG A 117 -9.60 -16.65 -10.23
C ARG A 117 -8.34 -15.77 -10.31
N PRO A 118 -8.42 -14.43 -10.31
CA PRO A 118 -7.22 -13.58 -10.31
C PRO A 118 -6.27 -13.83 -9.12
N ALA A 119 -6.82 -14.09 -7.92
CA ALA A 119 -6.00 -14.43 -6.76
C ALA A 119 -5.38 -15.82 -6.87
N ILE A 120 -6.14 -16.79 -7.37
CA ILE A 120 -5.68 -18.17 -7.58
C ILE A 120 -4.53 -18.22 -8.57
N ASP A 121 -4.69 -17.54 -9.71
CA ASP A 121 -3.66 -17.51 -10.76
C ASP A 121 -2.38 -16.81 -10.26
N PHE A 122 -2.51 -15.80 -9.38
CA PHE A 122 -1.37 -15.09 -8.81
C PHE A 122 -0.62 -15.90 -7.75
N TYR A 123 -1.33 -16.59 -6.85
CA TYR A 123 -0.76 -17.39 -5.75
C TYR A 123 -0.62 -18.88 -6.11
N LYS A 124 -0.59 -19.23 -7.39
CA LYS A 124 -0.60 -20.62 -7.85
C LYS A 124 0.57 -21.44 -7.29
N GLU A 125 1.74 -20.81 -7.12
CA GLU A 125 2.95 -21.45 -6.57
C GLU A 125 2.85 -21.74 -5.08
N ASP A 126 2.01 -21.00 -4.34
CA ASP A 126 1.77 -21.22 -2.91
C ASP A 126 0.68 -22.29 -2.65
N LEU A 127 -0.05 -22.68 -3.69
CA LEU A 127 -1.05 -23.75 -3.65
C LEU A 127 -0.39 -25.11 -3.90
N SER A 128 -1.03 -26.19 -3.44
CA SER A 128 -0.49 -27.55 -3.57
C SER A 128 -0.23 -27.92 -5.05
N GLU A 129 0.89 -28.57 -5.34
CA GLU A 129 1.37 -28.84 -6.72
C GLU A 129 0.41 -29.71 -7.57
N ASP A 130 -0.50 -30.47 -6.95
CA ASP A 130 -1.38 -31.45 -7.60
C ASP A 130 -2.77 -30.91 -8.02
N ILE A 131 -2.98 -29.59 -8.05
CA ILE A 131 -4.33 -29.04 -8.18
C ILE A 131 -4.71 -28.77 -9.64
N TYR A 132 -5.76 -29.45 -10.08
CA TYR A 132 -6.51 -29.08 -11.28
C TYR A 132 -7.47 -27.93 -10.96
N PRO A 133 -7.61 -26.91 -11.83
CA PRO A 133 -8.56 -25.80 -11.64
C PRO A 133 -9.99 -26.25 -11.31
N ALA A 134 -10.41 -27.40 -11.85
CA ALA A 134 -11.72 -28.00 -11.60
C ALA A 134 -11.93 -28.44 -10.14
N ILE A 135 -10.87 -28.89 -9.43
CA ILE A 135 -10.96 -29.27 -8.02
C ILE A 135 -11.13 -28.01 -7.17
N LEU A 136 -10.43 -26.94 -7.52
CA LEU A 136 -10.48 -25.67 -6.80
C LEU A 136 -11.82 -24.94 -7.01
N GLU A 137 -12.36 -25.01 -8.23
CA GLU A 137 -13.71 -24.56 -8.55
C GLU A 137 -14.75 -25.35 -7.75
N ALA A 138 -14.56 -26.67 -7.63
CA ALA A 138 -15.47 -27.51 -6.86
C ALA A 138 -15.44 -27.17 -5.35
N GLU A 139 -14.25 -27.04 -4.77
CA GLU A 139 -14.03 -26.65 -3.38
C GLU A 139 -14.66 -25.28 -3.07
N PHE A 140 -14.59 -24.34 -4.03
CA PHE A 140 -15.17 -23.01 -3.87
C PHE A 140 -16.71 -23.01 -3.98
N ASP A 141 -17.26 -23.49 -5.11
CA ASP A 141 -18.70 -23.34 -5.40
C ASP A 141 -19.58 -24.38 -4.71
N PHE A 142 -19.12 -25.62 -4.53
CA PHE A 142 -19.93 -26.70 -3.94
C PHE A 142 -19.71 -26.86 -2.44
N ASP A 143 -18.50 -26.63 -1.93
CA ASP A 143 -18.23 -26.84 -0.49
C ASP A 143 -18.29 -25.50 0.28
N TRP A 144 -17.41 -24.55 -0.06
CA TRP A 144 -17.25 -23.33 0.73
C TRP A 144 -18.46 -22.39 0.61
N LYS A 145 -18.92 -22.11 -0.61
CA LYS A 145 -20.09 -21.26 -0.83
C LYS A 145 -21.37 -21.87 -0.24
N GLN A 146 -21.58 -23.18 -0.37
CA GLN A 146 -22.75 -23.86 0.20
C GLN A 146 -22.74 -23.88 1.73
N LYS A 147 -21.56 -24.03 2.34
CA LYS A 147 -21.41 -23.93 3.80
C LYS A 147 -21.98 -22.61 4.32
N TRP A 148 -21.61 -21.49 3.69
CA TRP A 148 -21.99 -20.15 4.15
C TRP A 148 -23.37 -19.68 3.68
N LEU A 149 -23.96 -20.32 2.66
CA LEU A 149 -25.35 -20.05 2.25
C LEU A 149 -26.38 -20.38 3.34
N ASN A 150 -26.07 -21.35 4.21
CA ASN A 150 -26.98 -21.84 5.24
C ASN A 150 -26.72 -21.23 6.63
N GLU A 151 -25.62 -20.47 6.80
CA GLU A 151 -25.25 -19.86 8.07
C GLU A 151 -25.72 -18.40 8.17
N LYS A 152 -26.20 -18.00 9.35
CA LYS A 152 -26.71 -16.64 9.60
C LYS A 152 -25.64 -15.67 10.07
N ASP A 153 -24.57 -16.17 10.69
CA ASP A 153 -23.49 -15.36 11.24
C ASP A 153 -22.23 -15.54 10.39
N THR A 154 -22.07 -14.65 9.40
CA THR A 154 -20.96 -14.72 8.43
C THR A 154 -19.84 -13.78 8.86
N PRO A 155 -18.65 -14.30 9.21
CA PRO A 155 -17.54 -13.43 9.60
C PRO A 155 -17.05 -12.61 8.40
N ASN A 156 -16.82 -11.32 8.64
CA ASN A 156 -16.21 -10.42 7.66
C ASN A 156 -14.69 -10.26 7.87
N ASN A 157 -14.14 -10.91 8.90
CA ASN A 157 -12.74 -10.87 9.27
C ASN A 157 -12.01 -12.11 8.72
N PRO A 158 -10.92 -11.94 7.94
CA PRO A 158 -10.11 -13.06 7.43
C PRO A 158 -9.67 -14.04 8.52
N LEU A 159 -9.33 -13.55 9.72
CA LEU A 159 -8.87 -14.39 10.82
C LEU A 159 -10.00 -15.27 11.38
N GLU A 160 -11.22 -14.76 11.44
CA GLU A 160 -12.39 -15.52 11.89
C GLU A 160 -12.82 -16.53 10.84
N ALA A 161 -12.81 -16.13 9.55
CA ALA A 161 -13.04 -17.04 8.43
C ALA A 161 -12.03 -18.21 8.43
N LEU A 162 -10.76 -17.92 8.70
CA LEU A 162 -9.70 -18.93 8.79
C LEU A 162 -9.92 -19.92 9.94
N ARG A 163 -10.39 -19.46 11.11
CA ARG A 163 -10.71 -20.34 12.26
C ARG A 163 -11.85 -21.31 11.95
N GLN A 164 -12.76 -20.92 11.07
CA GLN A 164 -13.91 -21.72 10.68
C GLN A 164 -13.65 -22.52 9.40
N CYS A 165 -12.41 -22.53 8.90
CA CYS A 165 -11.99 -23.23 7.69
C CYS A 165 -11.13 -24.46 8.08
N PRO A 166 -11.74 -25.66 8.25
CA PRO A 166 -10.99 -26.89 8.53
C PRO A 166 -10.13 -27.29 7.33
N GLU A 167 -8.88 -27.69 7.60
CA GLU A 167 -7.89 -28.01 6.58
C GLU A 167 -8.21 -29.27 5.79
N GLU A 168 -8.90 -30.25 6.40
CA GLU A 168 -9.21 -31.52 5.75
C GLU A 168 -10.21 -31.36 4.60
N PHE A 169 -11.08 -30.37 4.68
CA PHE A 169 -12.14 -30.12 3.69
C PHE A 169 -11.81 -28.98 2.73
N PHE A 170 -11.02 -28.01 3.18
CA PHE A 170 -10.76 -26.77 2.45
C PHE A 170 -9.26 -26.42 2.38
N PRO A 171 -8.38 -27.32 1.90
CA PRO A 171 -6.94 -27.11 1.96
C PRO A 171 -6.51 -25.85 1.22
N ASN A 172 -7.10 -25.55 0.05
CA ASN A 172 -6.66 -24.45 -0.80
C ASN A 172 -7.27 -23.12 -0.39
N ILE A 173 -8.57 -23.14 -0.07
CA ILE A 173 -9.25 -21.95 0.48
C ILE A 173 -8.58 -21.52 1.78
N ARG A 174 -8.15 -22.48 2.62
CA ARG A 174 -7.40 -22.18 3.84
C ARG A 174 -6.06 -21.51 3.55
N VAL A 175 -5.31 -21.95 2.54
CA VAL A 175 -4.06 -21.27 2.13
C VAL A 175 -4.35 -19.84 1.68
N LEU A 176 -5.35 -19.62 0.82
CA LEU A 176 -5.73 -18.28 0.36
C LEU A 176 -6.21 -17.38 1.50
N LEU A 177 -6.97 -17.91 2.47
CA LEU A 177 -7.39 -17.19 3.68
C LEU A 177 -6.21 -16.89 4.61
N LYS A 178 -5.22 -17.78 4.71
CA LYS A 178 -3.96 -17.51 5.42
C LYS A 178 -3.21 -16.36 4.76
N ILE A 179 -3.05 -16.39 3.44
CA ILE A 179 -2.41 -15.32 2.67
C ILE A 179 -3.14 -13.99 2.95
N LEU A 180 -4.47 -13.96 2.82
CA LEU A 180 -5.26 -12.77 3.12
C LEU A 180 -5.05 -12.26 4.56
N SER A 181 -4.90 -13.16 5.54
CA SER A 181 -4.70 -12.83 6.95
C SER A 181 -3.31 -12.30 7.28
N ILE A 182 -2.28 -12.66 6.49
CA ILE A 182 -0.89 -12.19 6.71
C ILE A 182 -0.54 -10.96 5.88
N LEU A 183 -1.38 -10.58 4.90
CA LEU A 183 -1.11 -9.41 4.06
C LEU A 183 -1.13 -8.14 4.91
N PRO A 184 0.00 -7.41 4.95
CA PRO A 184 0.08 -6.21 5.75
C PRO A 184 -0.78 -5.10 5.13
N VAL A 185 -1.70 -4.56 5.93
CA VAL A 185 -2.56 -3.42 5.56
C VAL A 185 -1.76 -2.16 5.23
N THR A 186 -0.57 -2.03 5.83
CA THR A 186 0.32 -0.89 5.63
C THR A 186 1.76 -1.35 5.54
N THR A 187 2.58 -0.55 4.87
CA THR A 187 4.04 -0.67 4.83
C THR A 187 4.72 -0.36 6.16
N ALA A 188 4.04 -0.35 7.31
CA ALA A 188 4.62 0.03 8.60
C ALA A 188 5.88 -0.78 8.96
N SER A 189 5.94 -2.06 8.56
CA SER A 189 7.16 -2.87 8.72
C SER A 189 8.30 -2.37 7.81
N ALA A 190 7.99 -2.00 6.56
CA ALA A 190 8.95 -1.36 5.67
C ALA A 190 9.37 0.02 6.18
N GLU A 191 8.47 0.82 6.76
CA GLU A 191 8.77 2.12 7.36
C GLU A 191 9.70 2.00 8.57
N ARG A 192 9.51 0.98 9.44
CA ARG A 192 10.47 0.66 10.51
C ARG A 192 11.83 0.28 9.92
N SER A 193 11.86 -0.56 8.89
CA SER A 193 13.08 -0.90 8.16
C SER A 193 13.74 0.34 7.54
N PHE A 194 12.98 1.25 6.94
CA PHE A 194 13.47 2.53 6.38
C PHE A 194 13.99 3.46 7.47
N CYS A 195 13.37 3.53 8.65
CA CYS A 195 13.88 4.27 9.80
C CYS A 195 15.22 3.68 10.28
N THR A 196 15.35 2.36 10.32
CA THR A 196 16.63 1.72 10.66
C THR A 196 17.68 1.93 9.57
N LEU A 197 17.30 1.87 8.29
CA LEU A 197 18.14 2.20 7.15
C LEU A 197 18.60 3.65 7.20
N LYS A 198 17.76 4.59 7.62
CA LYS A 198 18.14 6.00 7.85
C LYS A 198 19.16 6.15 8.99
N ARG A 199 19.17 5.25 9.98
CA ARG A 199 20.22 5.19 11.00
C ARG A 199 21.52 4.58 10.48
N ILE A 200 21.44 3.65 9.54
CA ILE A 200 22.61 3.01 8.90
C ILE A 200 23.25 3.97 7.86
N ASN A 201 22.41 4.63 7.06
CA ASN A 201 22.74 5.70 6.12
C ASN A 201 22.60 7.06 6.81
N THR A 202 23.55 7.37 7.69
CA THR A 202 23.71 8.73 8.19
C THR A 202 24.19 9.65 7.07
N TYR A 203 23.85 10.94 7.13
CA TYR A 203 24.26 11.97 6.16
C TYR A 203 25.76 11.95 5.79
N LEU A 204 26.64 11.65 6.76
CA LEU A 204 28.09 11.55 6.55
C LEU A 204 28.55 10.24 5.87
N ARG A 205 27.65 9.29 5.62
CA ARG A 205 27.91 7.93 5.11
C ARG A 205 27.08 7.60 3.86
N ASN A 206 26.70 8.64 3.10
CA ASN A 206 25.83 8.51 1.93
C ASN A 206 26.48 7.81 0.72
N SER A 207 27.81 7.63 0.70
CA SER A 207 28.49 6.81 -0.32
C SER A 207 28.88 5.43 0.22
N THR A 208 27.92 4.51 0.27
CA THR A 208 28.16 3.10 0.61
C THR A 208 27.66 2.22 -0.54
N SER A 209 28.42 1.18 -0.92
CA SER A 209 27.97 0.22 -1.94
C SER A 209 26.73 -0.54 -1.45
N GLU A 210 25.86 -0.94 -2.38
CA GLU A 210 24.65 -1.71 -2.08
C GLU A 210 24.95 -2.99 -1.28
N THR A 211 26.02 -3.69 -1.64
CA THR A 211 26.51 -4.88 -0.92
C THR A 211 26.81 -4.63 0.56
N ARG A 212 27.47 -3.51 0.86
CA ARG A 212 27.81 -3.15 2.24
C ARG A 212 26.58 -2.67 3.00
N LEU A 213 25.67 -1.95 2.34
CA LEU A 213 24.43 -1.49 2.93
C LEU A 213 23.53 -2.66 3.33
N ASN A 214 23.31 -3.62 2.42
CA ASN A 214 22.50 -4.80 2.67
C ASN A 214 23.08 -5.65 3.80
N GLY A 215 24.41 -5.83 3.85
CA GLY A 215 25.07 -6.55 4.95
C GLY A 215 24.88 -5.87 6.31
N LEU A 216 24.98 -4.53 6.39
CA LEU A 216 24.73 -3.79 7.63
C LEU A 216 23.26 -3.82 8.05
N ALA A 217 22.34 -3.73 7.09
CA ALA A 217 20.92 -3.86 7.36
C ALA A 217 20.58 -5.24 7.93
N LEU A 218 21.12 -6.31 7.34
CA LEU A 218 20.92 -7.68 7.79
C LEU A 218 21.43 -7.89 9.23
N MET A 219 22.64 -7.40 9.54
CA MET A 219 23.20 -7.47 10.90
C MET A 219 22.36 -6.69 11.92
N ASN A 220 21.77 -5.56 11.52
CA ASN A 220 20.94 -4.75 12.41
C ASN A 220 19.54 -5.36 12.63
N ILE A 221 18.95 -5.98 11.61
CA ILE A 221 17.65 -6.68 11.70
C ILE A 221 17.80 -7.94 12.56
N HIS A 222 18.88 -8.68 12.38
CA HIS A 222 19.14 -9.95 13.05
C HIS A 222 20.18 -9.83 14.17
N ARG A 223 20.07 -8.82 15.05
CA ARG A 223 21.02 -8.63 16.16
C ARG A 223 21.05 -9.80 17.15
N ASP A 224 20.00 -10.61 17.13
CA ASP A 224 19.75 -11.70 18.08
C ASP A 224 20.49 -12.99 17.67
N ILE A 225 21.01 -13.04 16.44
CA ILE A 225 21.81 -14.16 15.95
C ILE A 225 23.24 -13.97 16.45
N ASN A 226 23.72 -14.90 17.27
CA ASN A 226 25.09 -14.87 17.77
C ASN A 226 26.05 -15.26 16.65
N ILE A 227 26.96 -14.37 16.27
CA ILE A 227 27.94 -14.60 15.21
C ILE A 227 29.29 -14.93 15.85
N ASP A 228 29.87 -16.08 15.51
CA ASP A 228 31.19 -16.47 15.99
C ASP A 228 32.28 -15.61 15.32
N VAL A 229 32.94 -14.78 16.13
CA VAL A 229 33.99 -13.87 15.70
C VAL A 229 35.18 -14.63 15.12
N ASN A 230 35.48 -15.84 15.61
CA ASN A 230 36.62 -16.62 15.13
C ASN A 230 36.40 -17.05 13.67
N ILE A 231 35.21 -17.54 13.34
CA ILE A 231 34.84 -17.95 11.98
C ILE A 231 34.92 -16.75 11.02
N ILE A 232 34.45 -15.57 11.44
CA ILE A 232 34.58 -14.35 10.62
C ILE A 232 36.05 -14.00 10.41
N THR A 233 36.87 -14.12 11.46
CA THR A 233 38.29 -13.79 11.41
C THR A 233 39.04 -14.73 10.46
N ASP A 234 38.77 -16.03 10.51
CA ASP A 234 39.34 -17.03 9.61
C ASP A 234 38.87 -16.82 8.16
N MET A 235 37.57 -16.53 7.98
CA MET A 235 37.00 -16.22 6.65
C MET A 235 37.63 -14.95 6.08
N PHE A 236 37.85 -13.92 6.90
CA PHE A 236 38.54 -12.71 6.48
C PHE A 236 40.02 -12.98 6.20
N ALA A 237 40.67 -13.80 7.02
CA ALA A 237 42.07 -14.21 6.90
C ALA A 237 42.34 -15.18 5.74
N SER A 238 41.32 -15.73 5.09
CA SER A 238 41.46 -16.58 3.89
C SER A 238 41.29 -15.82 2.57
N LYS A 239 40.75 -14.59 2.56
CA LYS A 239 40.64 -13.77 1.34
C LYS A 239 42.02 -13.31 0.86
N LYS A 240 42.44 -13.71 -0.35
CA LYS A 240 43.82 -13.51 -0.85
C LYS A 240 44.17 -12.08 -1.31
N GLU A 241 43.19 -11.18 -1.43
CA GLU A 241 43.41 -9.79 -1.86
C GLU A 241 43.54 -8.85 -0.66
N ARG A 242 44.63 -8.95 0.10
CA ARG A 242 44.90 -8.07 1.25
C ARG A 242 46.19 -7.29 1.08
N ARG A 243 46.19 -6.07 1.62
CA ARG A 243 47.37 -5.20 1.73
C ARG A 243 48.20 -5.45 3.00
N LEU A 244 47.72 -6.29 3.92
CA LEU A 244 48.33 -6.59 5.21
C LEU A 244 48.18 -8.08 5.54
N ASP A 245 49.27 -8.71 5.98
CA ASP A 245 49.29 -10.09 6.45
C ASP A 245 48.86 -10.17 7.91
N PHE A 246 47.85 -10.98 8.19
CA PHE A 246 47.45 -11.32 9.55
C PHE A 246 48.21 -12.57 9.97
N LYS A 247 49.06 -12.46 11.00
CA LYS A 247 49.50 -13.63 11.76
C LYS A 247 48.37 -13.97 12.73
N LEU A 248 47.61 -15.02 12.42
CA LEU A 248 46.72 -15.68 13.36
C LEU A 248 47.55 -16.43 14.41
#